data_AF-A0A8H6GHR4-F1
#
_entry.id   AF-A0A8H6GHR4-F1
#
_cell.length_a   1.000
_cell.length_b   1.000
_cell.length_c   1.000
_cell.angle_alpha   90.00
_cell.angle_beta   90.00
_cell.angle_gamma   90.00
#
_symmetry.space_group_name_H-M   'P 1'
#
loop_
_entity.id
_entity.type
_entity.pdbx_description
1 polymer ?
#
loop_
_entity_poly.entity_id
_entity_poly.type
_entity_poly.pdbx_seq_one_letter_code
_entity_poly.pdbx_strand_id
1 'polypeptide(L)'
;MFQKKFKDKSGLAWNNRTDSAKPGKYVFLERRYSPHSDYEGEKSGNKGIKKVAGEQEDEGSPPECTLEKPVKELMEFIFSQQCFSNTISALKYDANKLPLGKLSKKTDTSGFKQLKDLAALIDDPNLASSKWNMGIAEATEHLSNNYYSFIPHAIGRKQPPIIRDENLLKKEIELLQSLPDMKVAADLMKIDRKTRDSIHSLNRQFQGLGLEEMTRLDGKSSEFGHLMKYLNTSGGAAHKMTYTIKDIFRIERQGECKRFDNSEFSKIPSNRRLLWHGSRATNLAGILSQGLRIAPPEAPVSGYMFGKGIYLADSTSKSAGYCYSMNTGGEALLILCEAALGAMQTLIEADYNAGTKAKEERHAQYMGSR
;
A
#
# COMPACT_ATOMS: atom_id res chain seq x y z
N MET A 1 -9.09 38.73 -2.63
CA MET A 1 -8.65 38.42 -1.25
C MET A 1 -7.95 37.06 -1.13
N PHE A 2 -8.53 35.98 -1.64
CA PHE A 2 -7.96 34.62 -1.57
C PHE A 2 -6.55 34.47 -2.15
N GLN A 3 -6.35 34.85 -3.42
CA GLN A 3 -5.05 34.68 -4.10
C GLN A 3 -3.91 35.44 -3.40
N LYS A 4 -4.20 36.61 -2.81
CA LYS A 4 -3.25 37.39 -2.01
C LYS A 4 -2.82 36.59 -0.77
N LYS A 5 -3.78 36.11 0.02
CA LYS A 5 -3.51 35.29 1.22
C LYS A 5 -2.76 33.99 0.86
N PHE A 6 -3.13 33.36 -0.25
CA PHE A 6 -2.44 32.18 -0.76
C PHE A 6 -0.98 32.49 -1.10
N LYS A 7 -0.72 33.57 -1.84
CA LYS A 7 0.64 34.02 -2.17
C LYS A 7 1.43 34.42 -0.94
N ASP A 8 0.81 35.06 0.05
CA ASP A 8 1.49 35.45 1.29
C ASP A 8 1.97 34.22 2.09
N LYS A 9 1.16 33.16 2.12
CA LYS A 9 1.42 31.92 2.87
C LYS A 9 2.34 30.95 2.14
N SER A 10 2.13 30.73 0.84
CA SER A 10 2.91 29.76 0.03
C SER A 10 4.09 30.38 -0.71
N GLY A 11 4.06 31.70 -0.93
CA GLY A 11 5.00 32.38 -1.81
C GLY A 11 4.74 32.16 -3.31
N LEU A 12 3.69 31.41 -3.69
CA LEU A 12 3.33 31.06 -5.06
C LEU A 12 2.05 31.80 -5.51
N ALA A 13 1.95 32.09 -6.80
CA ALA A 13 0.67 32.52 -7.37
C ALA A 13 -0.30 31.33 -7.40
N TRP A 14 -1.62 31.58 -7.31
CA TRP A 14 -2.62 30.50 -7.32
C TRP A 14 -2.57 29.64 -8.59
N ASN A 15 -2.25 30.25 -9.74
CA ASN A 15 -2.11 29.54 -11.01
C ASN A 15 -0.92 28.56 -10.99
N ASN A 16 0.07 28.85 -10.16
CA ASN A 16 1.31 28.09 -9.98
C ASN A 16 1.33 27.36 -8.63
N ARG A 17 0.16 27.09 -8.04
CA ARG A 17 0.01 26.56 -6.68
C ARG A 17 0.69 25.21 -6.44
N THR A 18 1.13 24.53 -7.50
CA THR A 18 1.75 23.20 -7.43
C THR A 18 3.24 23.20 -7.77
N ASP A 19 3.83 24.37 -7.93
CA ASP A 19 5.27 24.51 -8.11
C ASP A 19 6.00 24.18 -6.81
N SER A 20 7.33 24.02 -6.88
CA SER A 20 8.17 23.74 -5.71
C SER A 20 7.95 24.77 -4.60
N ALA A 21 7.85 24.28 -3.37
CA ALA A 21 7.65 25.14 -2.20
C ALA A 21 8.84 26.09 -2.00
N LYS A 22 8.54 27.31 -1.53
CA LYS A 22 9.59 28.27 -1.17
C LYS A 22 10.09 28.04 0.25
N PRO A 23 11.39 28.25 0.53
CA PRO A 23 11.93 28.15 1.88
C PRO A 23 11.11 28.98 2.89
N GLY A 24 10.75 28.37 4.03
CA GLY A 24 9.98 29.01 5.11
C GLY A 24 8.51 29.31 4.79
N LYS A 25 7.97 28.80 3.68
CA LYS A 25 6.56 28.99 3.28
C LYS A 25 5.76 27.68 3.32
N TYR A 26 4.45 27.81 3.35
CA TYR A 26 3.54 26.67 3.38
C TYR A 26 3.52 25.92 2.04
N VAL A 27 3.53 24.58 2.12
CA VAL A 27 3.32 23.70 0.95
C VAL A 27 1.83 23.54 0.68
N PHE A 28 1.43 23.68 -0.58
CA PHE A 28 0.05 23.40 -0.98
C PHE A 28 -0.14 21.90 -1.17
N LEU A 29 -1.05 21.31 -0.40
CA LEU A 29 -1.45 19.91 -0.54
C LEU A 29 -2.72 19.81 -1.37
N GLU A 30 -2.59 19.26 -2.56
CA GLU A 30 -3.74 18.96 -3.39
C GLU A 30 -4.53 17.80 -2.77
N ARG A 31 -5.78 18.06 -2.44
CA ARG A 31 -6.72 17.07 -1.92
C ARG A 31 -7.73 16.75 -3.01
N ARG A 32 -8.15 15.49 -3.09
CA ARG A 32 -9.37 15.17 -3.85
C ARG A 32 -10.56 15.65 -3.03
N TYR A 33 -11.14 16.76 -3.46
CA TYR A 33 -12.46 17.19 -3.03
C TYR A 33 -13.47 16.48 -3.91
N SER A 34 -14.30 15.62 -3.31
CA SER A 34 -15.44 15.06 -4.04
C SER A 34 -16.51 16.15 -4.13
N PRO A 35 -17.28 16.29 -5.23
CA PRO A 35 -18.42 17.21 -5.30
C PRO A 35 -19.46 16.98 -4.18
N HIS A 36 -19.41 15.82 -3.53
CA HIS A 36 -20.23 15.43 -2.38
C HIS A 36 -19.41 15.26 -1.09
N SER A 37 -18.25 15.92 -0.96
CA SER A 37 -17.60 16.09 0.34
C SER A 37 -18.10 17.40 0.93
N ASP A 38 -19.17 17.27 1.72
CA ASP A 38 -19.79 18.39 2.41
C ASP A 38 -18.75 19.21 3.18
N TYR A 39 -18.96 20.52 3.13
CA TYR A 39 -18.41 21.50 4.04
C TYR A 39 -18.97 21.25 5.45
N GLU A 40 -18.65 20.12 6.04
CA GLU A 40 -18.88 19.84 7.46
C GLU A 40 -17.49 19.71 8.08
N GLY A 41 -17.13 20.72 8.88
CA GLY A 41 -15.88 20.70 9.63
C GLY A 41 -15.82 19.46 10.51
N GLU A 42 -14.80 18.63 10.32
CA GLU A 42 -14.38 17.59 11.25
C GLU A 42 -14.05 18.26 12.60
N LYS A 43 -15.08 18.52 13.42
CA LYS A 43 -14.92 18.71 14.86
C LYS A 43 -15.05 17.34 15.49
N SER A 44 -13.91 16.71 15.75
CA SER A 44 -13.76 15.73 16.81
C SER A 44 -14.18 16.40 18.12
N GLY A 45 -15.42 16.18 18.54
CA GLY A 45 -15.96 16.72 19.76
C GLY A 45 -17.13 15.87 20.22
N ASN A 46 -16.89 15.06 21.25
CA ASN A 46 -17.91 14.39 22.04
C ASN A 46 -19.00 15.41 22.40
N LYS A 47 -20.14 15.36 21.72
CA LYS A 47 -21.38 15.99 22.18
C LYS A 47 -22.47 14.95 22.10
N GLY A 48 -22.91 14.50 23.28
CA GLY A 48 -24.10 13.68 23.43
C GLY A 48 -25.26 14.35 22.70
N ILE A 49 -25.84 13.61 21.75
CA ILE A 49 -27.01 14.04 21.01
C ILE A 49 -28.20 13.97 21.98
N LYS A 50 -28.76 15.14 22.33
CA LYS A 50 -30.11 15.23 22.85
C LYS A 50 -31.05 14.72 21.76
N LYS A 51 -31.78 13.63 22.04
CA LYS A 51 -32.91 13.17 21.24
C LYS A 51 -33.92 14.31 21.10
N VAL A 52 -34.12 14.79 19.87
CA VAL A 52 -35.34 15.50 19.50
C VAL A 52 -36.26 14.43 18.94
N ALA A 53 -37.37 14.23 19.64
CA ALA A 53 -38.40 13.27 19.28
C ALA A 53 -39.12 13.72 18.01
N GLY A 54 -39.34 12.79 17.08
CA GLY A 54 -40.40 12.92 16.09
C GLY A 54 -40.03 12.71 14.63
N GLU A 55 -39.36 11.59 14.28
CA GLU A 55 -39.57 10.93 12.99
C GLU A 55 -39.55 9.42 13.25
N GLN A 56 -40.67 8.74 12.96
CA GLN A 56 -40.77 7.28 13.02
C GLN A 56 -39.96 6.73 11.84
N GLU A 57 -38.72 6.29 12.10
CA GLU A 57 -37.95 5.48 11.16
C GLU A 57 -38.48 4.04 11.21
N ASP A 58 -38.86 3.53 10.05
CA ASP A 58 -39.27 2.15 9.81
C ASP A 58 -38.07 1.23 10.13
N GLU A 59 -38.12 0.58 11.29
CA GLU A 59 -37.06 -0.29 11.84
C GLU A 59 -37.10 -1.65 11.14
N GLY A 60 -36.68 -1.68 9.87
CA GLY A 60 -36.33 -2.93 9.19
C GLY A 60 -35.11 -3.57 9.85
N SER A 61 -35.15 -4.88 10.12
CA SER A 61 -33.98 -5.62 10.63
C SER A 61 -32.75 -5.39 9.75
N PRO A 62 -31.54 -5.24 10.33
CA PRO A 62 -30.33 -5.02 9.54
C PRO A 62 -30.17 -6.16 8.52
N PRO A 63 -29.77 -5.86 7.27
CA PRO A 63 -29.68 -6.87 6.22
C PRO A 63 -28.68 -7.95 6.63
N GLU A 64 -29.00 -9.23 6.45
CA GLU A 64 -28.12 -10.33 6.82
C GLU A 64 -26.93 -10.49 5.86
N CYS A 65 -25.79 -10.92 6.40
CA CYS A 65 -24.61 -11.25 5.61
C CYS A 65 -24.80 -12.62 4.94
N THR A 66 -24.63 -12.69 3.62
CA THR A 66 -24.83 -13.92 2.84
C THR A 66 -23.52 -14.63 2.51
N LEU A 67 -22.37 -14.08 2.94
CA LEU A 67 -21.07 -14.72 2.78
C LEU A 67 -20.97 -15.95 3.67
N GLU A 68 -20.34 -17.01 3.13
CA GLU A 68 -19.98 -18.18 3.92
C GLU A 68 -19.06 -17.79 5.07
N LYS A 69 -19.15 -18.50 6.20
CA LYS A 69 -18.43 -18.17 7.43
C LYS A 69 -16.92 -17.89 7.21
N PRO A 70 -16.15 -18.72 6.49
CA PRO A 70 -14.72 -18.44 6.29
C PRO A 70 -14.47 -17.16 5.47
N VAL A 71 -15.29 -16.90 4.45
CA VAL A 71 -15.20 -15.68 3.64
C VAL A 71 -15.61 -14.46 4.46
N LYS A 72 -16.65 -14.58 5.29
CA LYS A 72 -17.08 -13.53 6.22
C LYS A 72 -15.95 -13.16 7.20
N GLU A 73 -15.32 -14.14 7.83
CA GLU A 73 -14.20 -13.92 8.76
C GLU A 73 -12.99 -13.28 8.06
N LEU A 74 -12.67 -13.71 6.83
CA LEU A 74 -11.64 -13.08 6.01
C LEU A 74 -11.96 -11.60 5.70
N MET A 75 -13.21 -11.32 5.35
CA MET A 75 -13.66 -9.96 5.05
C MET A 75 -13.63 -9.06 6.30
N GLU A 76 -14.07 -9.56 7.45
CA GLU A 76 -13.94 -8.87 8.74
C GLU A 76 -12.47 -8.56 9.06
N PHE A 77 -11.55 -9.47 8.73
CA PHE A 77 -10.13 -9.27 8.94
C PHE A 77 -9.53 -8.21 7.99
N ILE A 78 -9.76 -8.33 6.67
CA ILE A 78 -9.25 -7.39 5.67
C ILE A 78 -9.80 -5.97 5.90
N PHE A 79 -11.07 -5.87 6.33
CA PHE A 79 -11.75 -4.60 6.55
C PHE A 79 -11.83 -4.17 8.03
N SER A 80 -10.97 -4.72 8.89
CA SER A 80 -10.93 -4.39 10.32
C SER A 80 -10.46 -2.96 10.58
N GLN A 81 -11.33 -2.11 11.15
CA GLN A 81 -10.98 -0.75 11.55
C GLN A 81 -9.83 -0.71 12.58
N GLN A 82 -9.74 -1.73 13.43
CA GLN A 82 -8.66 -1.84 14.41
C GLN A 82 -7.32 -2.11 13.72
N CYS A 83 -7.28 -3.04 12.76
CA CYS A 83 -6.06 -3.32 11.99
C CYS A 83 -5.61 -2.11 11.17
N PHE A 84 -6.56 -1.35 10.62
CA PHE A 84 -6.29 -0.06 9.96
C PHE A 84 -5.68 0.95 10.93
N SER A 85 -6.28 1.13 12.10
CA SER A 85 -5.81 2.08 13.13
C SER A 85 -4.41 1.71 13.63
N ASN A 86 -4.17 0.42 13.89
CA ASN A 86 -2.84 -0.09 14.27
C ASN A 86 -1.81 0.15 13.18
N THR A 87 -2.16 -0.08 11.92
CA THR A 87 -1.24 0.11 10.80
C THR A 87 -0.92 1.58 10.57
N ILE A 88 -1.90 2.48 10.58
CA ILE A 88 -1.68 3.93 10.48
C ILE A 88 -0.78 4.43 11.61
N SER A 89 -1.00 3.97 12.84
CA SER A 89 -0.17 4.30 13.99
C SER A 89 1.26 3.77 13.84
N ALA A 90 1.43 2.50 13.43
CA ALA A 90 2.74 1.88 13.22
C ALA A 90 3.55 2.56 12.11
N LEU A 91 2.87 3.00 11.04
CA LEU A 91 3.46 3.77 9.95
C LEU A 91 3.59 5.26 10.27
N LYS A 92 3.12 5.71 11.44
CA LYS A 92 3.15 7.11 11.91
C LYS A 92 2.50 8.10 10.94
N TYR A 93 1.55 7.68 10.13
CA TYR A 93 0.86 8.55 9.19
C TYR A 93 -0.24 9.37 9.89
N ASP A 94 -0.32 10.67 9.59
CA ASP A 94 -1.34 11.56 10.17
C ASP A 94 -2.60 11.59 9.29
N ALA A 95 -3.46 10.59 9.50
CA ALA A 95 -4.74 10.49 8.82
C ALA A 95 -5.73 11.62 9.18
N ASN A 96 -5.52 12.35 10.28
CA ASN A 96 -6.36 13.52 10.62
C ASN A 96 -6.00 14.73 9.76
N LYS A 97 -4.70 14.95 9.52
CA LYS A 97 -4.25 16.03 8.63
C LYS A 97 -4.56 15.72 7.17
N LEU A 98 -4.33 14.48 6.73
CA LEU A 98 -4.60 14.05 5.36
C LEU A 98 -5.31 12.69 5.38
N PRO A 99 -6.65 12.68 5.44
CA PRO A 99 -7.42 11.44 5.36
C PRO A 99 -7.13 10.69 4.05
N LEU A 100 -7.01 9.36 4.12
CA LEU A 100 -6.63 8.52 2.97
C LEU A 100 -7.50 8.76 1.71
N GLY A 101 -8.82 8.87 1.89
CA GLY A 101 -9.74 9.15 0.77
C GLY A 101 -9.52 10.52 0.11
N LYS A 102 -8.92 11.49 0.83
CA LYS A 102 -8.58 12.83 0.32
C LYS A 102 -7.18 12.88 -0.30
N LEU A 103 -6.36 11.82 -0.18
CA LEU A 103 -5.03 11.73 -0.79
C LEU A 103 -5.14 11.78 -2.31
N SER A 104 -4.51 12.78 -2.92
CA SER A 104 -4.44 12.93 -4.37
C SER A 104 -3.26 12.17 -4.95
N LYS A 105 -3.37 11.74 -6.22
CA LYS A 105 -2.25 11.13 -6.95
C LYS A 105 -1.05 12.08 -7.01
N LYS A 106 -1.29 13.39 -7.11
CA LYS A 106 -0.24 14.40 -7.20
C LYS A 106 0.55 14.53 -5.90
N THR A 107 -0.12 14.51 -4.74
CA THR A 107 0.56 14.52 -3.43
C THR A 107 1.40 13.27 -3.24
N ASP A 108 0.85 12.10 -3.59
CA ASP A 108 1.56 10.82 -3.55
C ASP A 108 2.82 10.83 -4.45
N THR A 109 2.66 11.23 -5.72
CA THR A 109 3.78 11.40 -6.66
C THR A 109 4.82 12.41 -6.16
N SER A 110 4.39 13.51 -5.53
CA SER A 110 5.31 14.52 -4.98
C SER A 110 6.09 13.97 -3.79
N GLY A 111 5.45 13.17 -2.93
CA GLY A 111 6.10 12.45 -1.85
C GLY A 111 7.20 11.50 -2.36
N PHE A 112 6.87 10.67 -3.35
CA PHE A 112 7.85 9.78 -3.99
C PHE A 112 9.02 10.54 -4.61
N LYS A 113 8.76 11.69 -5.25
CA LYS A 113 9.82 12.55 -5.80
C LYS A 113 10.80 13.03 -4.73
N GLN A 114 10.31 13.44 -3.56
CA GLN A 114 11.20 13.84 -2.45
C GLN A 114 12.05 12.66 -1.97
N LEU A 115 11.47 11.47 -1.82
CA LEU A 115 12.23 10.27 -1.44
C LEU A 115 13.23 9.86 -2.53
N LYS A 116 12.91 10.08 -3.81
CA LYS A 116 13.83 9.85 -4.93
C LYS A 116 15.01 10.81 -4.91
N ASP A 117 14.78 12.08 -4.63
CA ASP A 117 15.83 13.07 -4.47
C ASP A 117 16.70 12.78 -3.24
N LEU A 118 16.11 12.33 -2.12
CA LEU A 118 16.85 11.86 -0.94
C LEU A 118 17.70 10.63 -1.24
N ALA A 119 17.14 9.64 -1.92
CA ALA A 119 17.84 8.43 -2.32
C ALA A 119 19.08 8.75 -3.16
N ALA A 120 18.91 9.60 -4.18
CA ALA A 120 20.02 10.04 -5.02
C ALA A 120 21.10 10.78 -4.22
N LEU A 121 20.71 11.61 -3.24
CA LEU A 121 21.66 12.32 -2.38
C LEU A 121 22.41 11.40 -1.41
N ILE A 122 21.76 10.35 -0.90
CA ILE A 122 22.40 9.33 -0.07
C ILE A 122 23.43 8.55 -0.90
N ASP A 123 23.09 8.23 -2.15
CA ASP A 123 23.97 7.49 -3.07
C ASP A 123 25.15 8.35 -3.58
N ASP A 124 24.90 9.63 -3.90
CA ASP A 124 25.92 10.61 -4.31
C ASP A 124 25.83 11.92 -3.51
N PRO A 125 26.66 12.07 -2.47
CA PRO A 125 26.70 13.28 -1.65
C PRO A 125 27.11 14.55 -2.41
N ASN A 126 27.75 14.46 -3.58
CA ASN A 126 28.12 15.63 -4.38
C ASN A 126 26.89 16.35 -4.97
N LEU A 127 25.73 15.70 -5.00
CA LEU A 127 24.47 16.33 -5.39
C LEU A 127 24.07 17.47 -4.44
N ALA A 128 24.54 17.45 -3.18
CA ALA A 128 24.28 18.54 -2.24
C ALA A 128 24.75 19.90 -2.79
N SER A 129 26.00 19.97 -3.25
CA SER A 129 26.57 21.21 -3.80
C SER A 129 26.15 21.43 -5.25
N SER A 130 26.21 20.40 -6.10
CA SER A 130 26.02 20.53 -7.55
C SER A 130 24.55 20.74 -7.98
N LYS A 131 23.59 20.14 -7.27
CA LYS A 131 22.15 20.24 -7.59
C LYS A 131 21.39 21.14 -6.63
N TRP A 132 21.70 21.07 -5.34
CA TRP A 132 20.96 21.79 -4.31
C TRP A 132 21.65 23.07 -3.82
N ASN A 133 22.93 23.27 -4.16
CA ASN A 133 23.74 24.40 -3.68
C ASN A 133 23.71 24.55 -2.15
N MET A 134 23.81 23.41 -1.45
CA MET A 134 23.73 23.29 0.01
C MET A 134 24.85 22.38 0.54
N GLY A 135 25.11 22.44 1.85
CA GLY A 135 25.91 21.38 2.50
C GLY A 135 25.13 20.06 2.56
N ILE A 136 25.81 18.91 2.67
CA ILE A 136 25.16 17.58 2.68
C ILE A 136 24.09 17.50 3.77
N ALA A 137 24.42 17.89 5.01
CA ALA A 137 23.47 17.85 6.13
C ALA A 137 22.25 18.75 5.87
N GLU A 138 22.47 19.94 5.33
CA GLU A 138 21.42 20.91 5.00
C GLU A 138 20.52 20.40 3.88
N ALA A 139 21.09 19.83 2.81
CA ALA A 139 20.34 19.25 1.70
C ALA A 139 19.48 18.06 2.17
N THR A 140 20.05 17.16 2.99
CA THR A 140 19.31 16.02 3.55
C THR A 140 18.17 16.47 4.44
N GLU A 141 18.40 17.46 5.31
CA GLU A 141 17.35 18.06 6.15
C GLU A 141 16.28 18.75 5.30
N HIS A 142 16.69 19.54 4.29
CA HIS A 142 15.79 20.24 3.37
C HIS A 142 14.83 19.28 2.66
N LEU A 143 15.36 18.20 2.08
CA LEU A 143 14.56 17.22 1.37
C LEU A 143 13.68 16.40 2.32
N SER A 144 14.17 16.07 3.52
CA SER A 144 13.35 15.43 4.58
C SER A 144 12.17 16.32 4.97
N ASN A 145 12.40 17.61 5.21
CA ASN A 145 11.36 18.57 5.57
C ASN A 145 10.33 18.75 4.44
N ASN A 146 10.77 18.77 3.18
CA ASN A 146 9.87 18.80 2.03
C ASN A 146 9.00 17.53 1.98
N TYR A 147 9.59 16.35 2.16
CA TYR A 147 8.84 15.09 2.22
C TYR A 147 7.76 15.11 3.30
N TYR A 148 8.10 15.47 4.55
CA TYR A 148 7.14 15.56 5.65
C TYR A 148 6.07 16.64 5.47
N SER A 149 6.33 17.62 4.61
CA SER A 149 5.32 18.61 4.24
C SER A 149 4.26 18.02 3.31
N PHE A 150 4.64 17.09 2.42
CA PHE A 150 3.70 16.40 1.53
C PHE A 150 2.97 15.24 2.21
N ILE A 151 3.70 14.44 2.99
CA ILE A 151 3.20 13.24 3.66
C ILE A 151 3.19 13.51 5.16
N PRO A 152 2.02 13.84 5.74
CA PRO A 152 1.97 14.28 7.12
C PRO A 152 2.13 13.09 8.08
N HIS A 153 2.92 13.30 9.13
CA HIS A 153 3.23 12.29 10.12
C HIS A 153 2.72 12.66 11.53
N ALA A 154 2.22 11.66 12.25
CA ALA A 154 1.72 11.76 13.60
C ALA A 154 2.86 11.57 14.61
N ILE A 155 3.66 12.62 14.79
CA ILE A 155 4.87 12.63 15.63
C ILE A 155 4.70 13.32 16.99
N GLY A 156 3.48 13.81 17.28
CA GLY A 156 3.18 14.55 18.50
C GLY A 156 3.95 15.87 18.58
N ARG A 157 4.63 16.12 19.71
CA ARG A 157 5.47 17.31 19.94
C ARG A 157 6.93 17.12 19.53
N LYS A 158 7.30 15.95 19.01
CA LYS A 158 8.67 15.67 18.57
C LYS A 158 8.89 16.22 17.16
N GLN A 159 10.13 16.59 16.85
CA GLN A 159 10.53 16.96 15.50
C GLN A 159 10.54 15.71 14.60
N PRO A 160 10.15 15.81 13.31
CA PRO A 160 10.31 14.70 12.37
C PRO A 160 11.79 14.30 12.30
N PRO A 161 12.11 12.99 12.24
CA PRO A 161 13.49 12.55 12.09
C PRO A 161 14.03 12.90 10.71
N ILE A 162 15.32 13.20 10.58
CA ILE A 162 15.95 13.42 9.28
C ILE A 162 16.18 12.06 8.60
N ILE A 163 15.72 11.91 7.35
CA ILE A 163 15.87 10.69 6.55
C ILE A 163 17.28 10.68 5.96
N ARG A 164 18.22 10.11 6.72
CA ARG A 164 19.67 10.20 6.43
C ARG A 164 20.32 8.88 6.00
N ASP A 165 19.57 7.79 6.05
CA ASP A 165 20.08 6.45 5.77
C ASP A 165 19.02 5.60 5.05
N GLU A 166 19.50 4.52 4.43
CA GLU A 166 18.66 3.59 3.66
C GLU A 166 17.55 2.95 4.50
N ASN A 167 17.77 2.72 5.80
CA ASN A 167 16.79 2.09 6.67
C ASN A 167 15.58 3.00 6.92
N LEU A 168 15.83 4.29 7.17
CA LEU A 168 14.78 5.29 7.27
C LEU A 168 14.09 5.50 5.92
N LEU A 169 14.87 5.63 4.84
CA LEU A 169 14.34 5.79 3.49
C LEU A 169 13.39 4.63 3.12
N LYS A 170 13.80 3.38 3.38
CA LYS A 170 12.99 2.19 3.10
C LYS A 170 11.65 2.20 3.84
N LYS A 171 11.63 2.60 5.12
CA LYS A 171 10.39 2.72 5.90
C LYS A 171 9.42 3.73 5.31
N GLU A 172 9.92 4.85 4.82
CA GLU A 172 9.10 5.90 4.20
C GLU A 172 8.59 5.48 2.80
N ILE A 173 9.39 4.72 2.05
CA ILE A 173 8.96 4.08 0.80
C ILE A 173 7.84 3.08 1.08
N GLU A 174 8.00 2.21 2.08
CA GLU A 174 6.98 1.22 2.47
C GLU A 174 5.65 1.88 2.89
N LEU A 175 5.73 3.01 3.60
CA LEU A 175 4.55 3.84 3.91
C LEU A 175 3.87 4.31 2.62
N LEU A 176 4.58 5.02 1.74
CA LEU A 176 4.00 5.54 0.50
C LEU A 176 3.43 4.44 -0.39
N GLN A 177 4.07 3.28 -0.49
CA GLN A 177 3.57 2.14 -1.24
C GLN A 177 2.28 1.55 -0.66
N SER A 178 2.11 1.60 0.66
CA SER A 178 0.90 1.08 1.33
C SER A 178 -0.31 2.01 1.18
N LEU A 179 -0.09 3.33 1.08
CA LEU A 179 -1.17 4.33 1.06
C LEU A 179 -2.21 4.09 -0.05
N PRO A 180 -1.85 3.76 -1.31
CA PRO A 180 -2.81 3.46 -2.36
C PRO A 180 -3.73 2.28 -2.03
N ASP A 181 -3.20 1.17 -1.50
CA ASP A 181 -4.03 0.00 -1.14
C ASP A 181 -4.95 0.31 0.04
N MET A 182 -4.40 0.97 1.07
CA MET A 182 -5.18 1.40 2.24
C MET A 182 -6.28 2.40 1.86
N LYS A 183 -6.04 3.24 0.85
CA LYS A 183 -7.06 4.14 0.30
C LYS A 183 -8.20 3.37 -0.35
N VAL A 184 -7.91 2.35 -1.15
CA VAL A 184 -8.94 1.51 -1.78
C VAL A 184 -9.81 0.86 -0.70
N ALA A 185 -9.19 0.28 0.32
CA ALA A 185 -9.91 -0.30 1.44
C ALA A 185 -10.79 0.74 2.15
N ALA A 186 -10.24 1.92 2.46
CA ALA A 186 -10.98 2.99 3.12
C ALA A 186 -12.15 3.54 2.28
N ASP A 187 -12.00 3.56 0.95
CA ASP A 187 -13.07 3.96 0.04
C ASP A 187 -14.17 2.89 0.02
N LEU A 188 -13.83 1.60 -0.05
CA LEU A 188 -14.78 0.47 0.05
C LEU A 188 -15.55 0.46 1.39
N MET A 189 -14.87 0.76 2.51
CA MET A 189 -15.51 0.89 3.82
C MET A 189 -16.50 2.06 3.91
N LYS A 190 -16.33 3.11 3.09
CA LYS A 190 -17.22 4.27 3.09
C LYS A 190 -18.47 4.09 2.26
N ILE A 191 -18.44 3.21 1.24
CA ILE A 191 -19.62 2.93 0.42
C ILE A 191 -20.78 2.46 1.30
N ASP A 192 -20.46 1.74 2.39
CA ASP A 192 -21.39 1.27 3.41
C ASP A 192 -22.24 2.37 4.07
N ARG A 193 -21.70 3.58 4.28
CA ARG A 193 -22.39 4.63 5.05
C ARG A 193 -23.36 5.47 4.22
N LYS A 194 -23.38 5.30 2.88
CA LYS A 194 -24.04 6.23 1.96
C LYS A 194 -25.26 5.67 1.24
N THR A 195 -25.55 4.38 1.41
CA THR A 195 -26.61 3.69 0.67
C THR A 195 -27.56 3.01 1.65
N ARG A 196 -28.84 3.42 1.66
CA ARG A 196 -29.96 2.70 2.31
C ARG A 196 -30.30 1.44 1.49
N ASP A 197 -29.30 0.59 1.25
CA ASP A 197 -29.49 -0.63 0.48
C ASP A 197 -29.85 -1.79 1.41
N SER A 198 -30.59 -2.75 0.86
CA SER A 198 -30.94 -4.03 1.50
C SER A 198 -29.77 -5.03 1.59
N ILE A 199 -28.51 -4.59 1.40
CA ILE A 199 -27.34 -5.46 1.30
C ILE A 199 -26.40 -5.19 2.48
N HIS A 200 -26.02 -6.26 3.20
CA HIS A 200 -25.07 -6.20 4.30
C HIS A 200 -23.71 -5.60 3.90
N SER A 201 -23.09 -4.84 4.80
CA SER A 201 -21.83 -4.11 4.58
C SER A 201 -20.70 -4.99 4.01
N LEU A 202 -20.45 -6.14 4.62
CA LEU A 202 -19.44 -7.11 4.17
C LEU A 202 -19.72 -7.66 2.76
N ASN A 203 -20.99 -7.88 2.40
CA ASN A 203 -21.35 -8.33 1.05
C ASN A 203 -20.93 -7.27 0.02
N ARG A 204 -21.20 -5.99 0.31
CA ARG A 204 -20.81 -4.89 -0.56
C ARG A 204 -19.29 -4.73 -0.66
N GLN A 205 -18.59 -4.83 0.47
CA GLN A 205 -17.13 -4.79 0.49
C GLN A 205 -16.53 -5.93 -0.34
N PHE A 206 -17.10 -7.14 -0.23
CA PHE A 206 -16.69 -8.30 -1.02
C PHE A 206 -16.96 -8.11 -2.50
N GLN A 207 -18.16 -7.65 -2.88
CA GLN A 207 -18.49 -7.28 -4.26
C GLN A 207 -17.53 -6.22 -4.82
N GLY A 208 -17.16 -5.23 -4.00
CA GLY A 208 -16.21 -4.18 -4.37
C GLY A 208 -14.78 -4.66 -4.61
N LEU A 209 -14.43 -5.89 -4.18
CA LEU A 209 -13.17 -6.52 -4.56
C LEU A 209 -13.18 -6.99 -6.02
N GLY A 210 -14.34 -7.21 -6.64
CA GLY A 210 -14.45 -7.59 -8.04
C GLY A 210 -13.75 -8.92 -8.37
N LEU A 211 -13.89 -9.92 -7.49
CA LEU A 211 -13.32 -11.25 -7.69
C LEU A 211 -14.30 -12.14 -8.48
N GLU A 212 -13.76 -12.97 -9.37
CA GLU A 212 -14.50 -14.03 -10.07
C GLU A 212 -14.61 -15.29 -9.19
N GLU A 213 -13.58 -15.59 -8.38
CA GLU A 213 -13.57 -16.68 -7.40
C GLU A 213 -12.98 -16.23 -6.05
N MET A 214 -13.57 -16.70 -4.95
CA MET A 214 -13.00 -16.71 -3.60
C MET A 214 -13.57 -17.95 -2.89
N THR A 215 -12.99 -19.11 -3.16
CA THR A 215 -13.48 -20.40 -2.67
C THR A 215 -12.54 -20.96 -1.62
N ARG A 216 -13.08 -21.24 -0.43
CA ARG A 216 -12.33 -21.89 0.64
C ARG A 216 -12.07 -23.35 0.27
N LEU A 217 -10.81 -23.77 0.32
CA LEU A 217 -10.45 -25.16 0.04
C LEU A 217 -10.90 -26.07 1.18
N ASP A 218 -11.35 -27.28 0.83
CA ASP A 218 -11.58 -28.34 1.82
C ASP A 218 -10.23 -28.76 2.43
N GLY A 219 -10.16 -28.79 3.76
CA GLY A 219 -8.98 -29.23 4.50
C GLY A 219 -8.58 -30.69 4.24
N LYS A 220 -9.50 -31.49 3.68
CA LYS A 220 -9.23 -32.88 3.26
C LYS A 220 -8.78 -33.00 1.80
N SER A 221 -8.80 -31.91 1.03
CA SER A 221 -8.37 -31.94 -0.37
C SER A 221 -6.86 -32.15 -0.51
N SER A 222 -6.45 -32.78 -1.61
CA SER A 222 -5.03 -32.96 -1.94
C SER A 222 -4.31 -31.63 -2.14
N GLU A 223 -4.99 -30.64 -2.73
CA GLU A 223 -4.49 -29.28 -2.91
C GLU A 223 -4.16 -28.62 -1.57
N PHE A 224 -5.08 -28.67 -0.60
CA PHE A 224 -4.83 -28.16 0.75
C PHE A 224 -3.61 -28.85 1.38
N GLY A 225 -3.52 -30.18 1.28
CA GLY A 225 -2.39 -30.95 1.80
C GLY A 225 -1.04 -30.54 1.18
N HIS A 226 -1.00 -30.32 -0.13
CA HIS A 226 0.22 -29.86 -0.81
C HIS A 226 0.62 -28.44 -0.41
N LEU A 227 -0.34 -27.52 -0.32
CA LEU A 227 -0.08 -26.14 0.09
C LEU A 227 0.36 -26.04 1.55
N MET A 228 -0.27 -26.83 2.44
CA MET A 228 0.14 -26.96 3.83
C MET A 228 1.57 -27.50 3.95
N LYS A 229 1.93 -28.50 3.16
CA LYS A 229 3.30 -29.00 3.10
C LYS A 229 4.25 -27.90 2.62
N TYR A 230 3.92 -27.22 1.52
CA TYR A 230 4.77 -26.17 0.95
C TYR A 230 5.01 -25.03 1.95
N LEU A 231 3.97 -24.57 2.66
CA LEU A 231 4.08 -23.54 3.70
C LEU A 231 5.09 -23.93 4.79
N ASN A 232 5.01 -25.18 5.28
CA ASN A 232 5.84 -25.65 6.39
C ASN A 232 7.27 -26.02 5.98
N THR A 233 7.49 -26.45 4.74
CA THR A 233 8.83 -26.88 4.28
C THR A 233 9.64 -25.79 3.58
N SER A 234 9.03 -24.65 3.25
CA SER A 234 9.72 -23.53 2.56
C SER A 234 10.14 -22.40 3.49
N GLY A 235 10.12 -22.59 4.81
CA GLY A 235 10.71 -21.63 5.74
C GLY A 235 12.23 -21.54 5.57
N GLY A 236 12.78 -20.35 5.42
CA GLY A 236 14.23 -20.12 5.48
C GLY A 236 14.78 -20.44 6.86
N ALA A 237 15.89 -21.17 6.94
CA ALA A 237 16.46 -21.72 8.18
C ALA A 237 16.77 -20.66 9.26
N ALA A 238 17.05 -19.42 8.86
CA ALA A 238 17.31 -18.31 9.77
C ALA A 238 16.02 -17.79 10.47
N HIS A 239 14.85 -18.07 9.91
CA HIS A 239 13.57 -17.60 10.42
C HIS A 239 12.87 -18.71 11.20
N LYS A 240 12.84 -18.57 12.54
CA LYS A 240 12.11 -19.49 13.43
C LYS A 240 10.63 -19.08 13.52
N MET A 241 9.91 -19.20 12.41
CA MET A 241 8.46 -18.95 12.36
C MET A 241 7.70 -20.26 12.32
N THR A 242 6.62 -20.36 13.11
CA THR A 242 5.66 -21.46 13.07
C THR A 242 4.34 -20.94 12.54
N TYR A 243 3.63 -21.79 11.80
CA TYR A 243 2.36 -21.41 11.17
C TYR A 243 1.23 -22.32 11.65
N THR A 244 0.06 -21.73 11.85
CA THR A 244 -1.19 -22.46 12.00
C THR A 244 -2.12 -21.98 10.90
N ILE A 245 -2.42 -22.86 9.95
CA ILE A 245 -3.31 -22.53 8.83
C ILE A 245 -4.73 -22.49 9.35
N LYS A 246 -5.39 -21.33 9.21
CA LYS A 246 -6.83 -21.20 9.45
C LYS A 246 -7.61 -21.69 8.23
N ASP A 247 -7.38 -21.03 7.11
CA ASP A 247 -8.04 -21.31 5.84
C ASP A 247 -7.08 -21.06 4.66
N ILE A 248 -7.37 -21.73 3.54
CA ILE A 248 -6.75 -21.48 2.25
C ILE A 248 -7.89 -21.15 1.29
N PHE A 249 -7.75 -20.05 0.56
CA PHE A 249 -8.73 -19.60 -0.42
C PHE A 249 -8.10 -19.66 -1.81
N ARG A 250 -8.80 -20.29 -2.75
CA ARG A 250 -8.53 -20.09 -4.18
C ARG A 250 -9.19 -18.78 -4.59
N ILE A 251 -8.44 -17.94 -5.29
CA ILE A 251 -8.90 -16.64 -5.76
C ILE A 251 -8.72 -16.52 -7.25
N GLU A 252 -9.69 -15.93 -7.93
CA GLU A 252 -9.60 -15.52 -9.32
C GLU A 252 -10.00 -14.05 -9.43
N ARG A 253 -9.08 -13.23 -9.92
CA ARG A 253 -9.31 -11.80 -10.11
C ARG A 253 -9.88 -11.54 -11.49
N GLN A 254 -10.80 -10.57 -11.57
CA GLN A 254 -11.46 -10.25 -12.83
C GLN A 254 -10.46 -9.96 -13.97
N GLY A 255 -10.58 -10.77 -15.03
CA GLY A 255 -9.76 -10.68 -16.24
C GLY A 255 -8.26 -10.97 -16.05
N GLU A 256 -7.83 -11.50 -14.90
CA GLU A 256 -6.40 -11.82 -14.67
C GLU A 256 -5.90 -12.96 -15.54
N CYS A 257 -6.65 -14.07 -15.61
CA CYS A 257 -6.36 -15.18 -16.51
C CYS A 257 -6.24 -14.70 -17.96
N LYS A 258 -7.19 -13.89 -18.42
CA LYS A 258 -7.13 -13.29 -19.77
C LYS A 258 -5.90 -12.42 -19.99
N ARG A 259 -5.49 -11.61 -19.01
CA ARG A 259 -4.25 -10.78 -19.12
C ARG A 259 -3.01 -11.65 -19.14
N PHE A 260 -2.99 -12.71 -18.34
CA PHE A 260 -1.90 -13.67 -18.27
C PHE A 260 -1.74 -14.42 -19.60
N ASP A 261 -2.82 -15.02 -20.09
CA ASP A 261 -2.83 -15.82 -21.33
C ASP A 261 -2.52 -15.00 -22.58
N ASN A 262 -2.97 -13.74 -22.63
CA ASN A 262 -2.69 -12.85 -23.75
C ASN A 262 -1.34 -12.13 -23.65
N SER A 263 -0.59 -12.29 -22.55
CA SER A 263 0.71 -11.65 -22.39
C SER A 263 1.74 -12.22 -23.38
N GLU A 264 2.75 -11.43 -23.73
CA GLU A 264 3.87 -11.93 -24.55
C GLU A 264 4.65 -13.05 -23.84
N PHE A 265 4.58 -13.08 -22.50
CA PHE A 265 5.25 -14.06 -21.65
C PHE A 265 4.55 -15.43 -21.61
N SER A 266 3.25 -15.50 -21.93
CA SER A 266 2.53 -16.80 -22.02
C SER A 266 3.02 -17.65 -23.19
N LYS A 267 3.62 -17.02 -24.20
CA LYS A 267 4.13 -17.67 -25.42
C LYS A 267 5.56 -18.18 -25.28
N ILE A 268 6.25 -17.88 -24.18
CA ILE A 268 7.63 -18.28 -23.91
C ILE A 268 7.62 -19.63 -23.16
N PRO A 269 8.50 -20.60 -23.49
CA PRO A 269 8.64 -21.84 -22.72
C PRO A 269 8.74 -21.54 -21.22
N SER A 270 7.75 -21.99 -20.48
CA SER A 270 7.41 -21.35 -19.22
C SER A 270 8.12 -22.01 -18.04
N ASN A 271 9.07 -21.32 -17.42
CA ASN A 271 9.48 -21.59 -16.03
C ASN A 271 8.38 -21.03 -15.11
N ARG A 272 7.23 -21.72 -15.03
CA ARG A 272 6.12 -21.33 -14.14
C ARG A 272 6.40 -21.81 -12.74
N ARG A 273 6.29 -20.92 -11.77
CA ARG A 273 6.47 -21.23 -10.36
C ARG A 273 5.36 -20.62 -9.53
N LEU A 274 4.96 -21.35 -8.51
CA LEU A 274 4.07 -20.86 -7.48
C LEU A 274 4.94 -20.29 -6.35
N LEU A 275 4.82 -18.99 -6.08
CA LEU A 275 5.73 -18.26 -5.20
C LEU A 275 4.97 -17.38 -4.22
N TRP A 276 5.53 -17.18 -3.05
CA TRP A 276 4.93 -16.42 -1.95
C TRP A 276 5.10 -14.92 -2.14
N HIS A 277 4.05 -14.17 -1.80
CA HIS A 277 4.07 -12.74 -1.58
C HIS A 277 3.45 -12.42 -0.22
N GLY A 278 4.12 -11.59 0.57
CA GLY A 278 3.60 -11.09 1.84
C GLY A 278 3.39 -9.59 1.79
N SER A 279 2.29 -9.14 2.39
CA SER A 279 1.95 -7.73 2.55
C SER A 279 1.09 -7.56 3.79
N ARG A 280 1.00 -6.32 4.31
CA ARG A 280 0.14 -5.99 5.44
C ARG A 280 -1.31 -6.34 5.13
N ALA A 281 -2.05 -6.88 6.09
CA ALA A 281 -3.48 -7.21 5.94
C ALA A 281 -4.32 -6.06 5.35
N THR A 282 -4.00 -4.83 5.75
CA THR A 282 -4.66 -3.60 5.27
C THR A 282 -4.48 -3.30 3.78
N ASN A 283 -3.47 -3.92 3.15
CA ASN A 283 -3.19 -3.73 1.74
C ASN A 283 -3.96 -4.74 0.87
N LEU A 284 -4.53 -5.80 1.47
CA LEU A 284 -5.13 -6.90 0.71
C LEU A 284 -6.38 -6.47 -0.06
N ALA A 285 -7.19 -5.53 0.43
CA ALA A 285 -8.31 -5.03 -0.35
C ALA A 285 -7.85 -4.36 -1.66
N GLY A 286 -6.74 -3.62 -1.62
CA GLY A 286 -6.13 -3.02 -2.81
C GLY A 286 -5.53 -4.07 -3.74
N ILE A 287 -4.83 -5.07 -3.19
CA ILE A 287 -4.22 -6.16 -3.96
C ILE A 287 -5.29 -7.06 -4.60
N LEU A 288 -6.35 -7.42 -3.88
CA LEU A 288 -7.43 -8.27 -4.38
C LEU A 288 -8.29 -7.56 -5.42
N SER A 289 -8.46 -6.24 -5.33
CA SER A 289 -9.22 -5.48 -6.34
C SER A 289 -8.38 -5.07 -7.56
N GLN A 290 -7.14 -4.61 -7.36
CA GLN A 290 -6.34 -3.99 -8.43
C GLN A 290 -5.10 -4.79 -8.85
N GLY A 291 -4.67 -5.75 -8.04
CA GLY A 291 -3.58 -6.66 -8.33
C GLY A 291 -2.28 -6.17 -7.71
N LEU A 292 -1.24 -6.98 -7.84
CA LEU A 292 0.11 -6.56 -7.49
C LEU A 292 0.58 -5.51 -8.48
N ARG A 293 1.03 -4.35 -7.96
CA ARG A 293 1.42 -3.20 -8.78
C ARG A 293 2.91 -2.96 -8.65
N ILE A 294 3.54 -2.64 -9.79
CA ILE A 294 4.92 -2.16 -9.80
C ILE A 294 4.93 -0.73 -9.25
N ALA A 295 5.94 -0.42 -8.46
CA ALA A 295 6.16 0.93 -7.95
C ALA A 295 6.19 1.96 -9.09
N PRO A 296 5.62 3.15 -8.90
CA PRO A 296 5.54 4.14 -9.95
C PRO A 296 6.93 4.66 -10.38
N PRO A 297 7.09 5.21 -11.59
CA PRO A 297 8.37 5.75 -12.09
C PRO A 297 9.02 6.80 -11.17
N GLU A 298 8.19 7.52 -10.41
CA GLU A 298 8.61 8.59 -9.50
C GLU A 298 9.16 8.07 -8.18
N ALA A 299 8.90 6.81 -7.80
CA ALA A 299 9.51 6.20 -6.63
C ALA A 299 11.05 6.12 -6.77
N PRO A 300 11.81 6.20 -5.67
CA PRO A 300 13.23 5.83 -5.69
C PRO A 300 13.42 4.38 -6.16
N VAL A 301 14.62 4.06 -6.65
CA VAL A 301 15.04 2.67 -6.92
C VAL A 301 15.77 2.10 -5.69
N SER A 302 16.46 2.95 -4.94
CA SER A 302 17.03 2.61 -3.63
C SER A 302 15.90 2.16 -2.69
N GLY A 303 16.11 1.07 -1.98
CA GLY A 303 15.09 0.35 -1.21
C GLY A 303 14.50 -0.90 -1.93
N TYR A 304 14.73 -1.06 -3.23
CA TYR A 304 14.39 -2.27 -3.99
C TYR A 304 15.67 -3.00 -4.39
N MET A 305 15.91 -4.19 -3.85
CA MET A 305 17.18 -4.92 -4.01
C MET A 305 17.63 -5.13 -5.48
N PHE A 306 16.66 -5.18 -6.40
CA PHE A 306 16.90 -5.41 -7.82
C PHE A 306 16.15 -4.41 -8.71
N GLY A 307 15.75 -3.27 -8.15
CA GLY A 307 14.91 -2.29 -8.83
C GLY A 307 13.41 -2.62 -8.82
N LYS A 308 12.62 -1.83 -9.53
CA LYS A 308 11.16 -1.83 -9.36
C LYS A 308 10.53 -3.05 -10.05
N GLY A 309 9.82 -3.86 -9.28
CA GLY A 309 9.11 -5.03 -9.77
C GLY A 309 8.18 -5.64 -8.72
N ILE A 310 7.53 -6.73 -9.10
CA ILE A 310 6.78 -7.57 -8.17
C ILE A 310 7.79 -8.54 -7.52
N TYR A 311 7.90 -8.47 -6.20
CA TYR A 311 8.80 -9.33 -5.43
C TYR A 311 8.03 -10.54 -4.90
N LEU A 312 8.52 -11.73 -5.25
CA LEU A 312 8.03 -13.01 -4.77
C LEU A 312 9.19 -13.79 -4.16
N ALA A 313 8.89 -14.77 -3.32
CA ALA A 313 9.88 -15.65 -2.72
C ALA A 313 9.43 -17.10 -2.81
N ASP A 314 10.37 -18.01 -3.04
CA ASP A 314 10.14 -19.43 -2.82
C ASP A 314 10.09 -19.78 -1.32
N SER A 315 10.60 -18.87 -0.46
CA SER A 315 10.56 -19.00 0.99
C SER A 315 9.34 -18.34 1.64
N THR A 316 8.57 -19.14 2.38
CA THR A 316 7.41 -18.65 3.14
C THR A 316 7.81 -17.61 4.19
N SER A 317 8.85 -17.87 4.98
CA SER A 317 9.18 -17.00 6.12
C SER A 317 9.71 -15.64 5.71
N LYS A 318 10.39 -15.56 4.56
CA LYS A 318 10.80 -14.29 3.94
C LYS A 318 9.59 -13.44 3.59
N SER A 319 8.58 -14.03 2.96
CA SER A 319 7.32 -13.36 2.64
C SER A 319 6.51 -13.02 3.90
N ALA A 320 6.41 -13.93 4.87
CA ALA A 320 5.67 -13.72 6.11
C ALA A 320 6.20 -12.53 6.93
N GLY A 321 7.50 -12.22 6.83
CA GLY A 321 8.09 -11.02 7.43
C GLY A 321 7.43 -9.71 6.97
N TYR A 322 6.90 -9.66 5.75
CA TYR A 322 6.22 -8.49 5.19
C TYR A 322 4.73 -8.37 5.60
N CYS A 323 4.18 -9.37 6.30
CA CYS A 323 2.80 -9.32 6.77
C CYS A 323 2.63 -8.44 8.02
N TYR A 324 3.70 -8.22 8.80
CA TYR A 324 3.68 -7.50 10.08
C TYR A 324 2.58 -8.01 11.03
N SER A 325 2.49 -9.35 11.19
CA SER A 325 1.42 -10.02 11.94
C SER A 325 1.22 -9.55 13.38
N MET A 326 2.26 -8.97 14.00
CA MET A 326 2.17 -8.36 15.33
C MET A 326 1.16 -7.21 15.38
N ASN A 327 0.91 -6.51 14.27
CA ASN A 327 -0.07 -5.42 14.19
C ASN A 327 -1.53 -5.93 14.08
N THR A 328 -1.70 -7.22 13.84
CA THR A 328 -2.95 -7.92 13.54
C THR A 328 -3.19 -9.10 14.50
N GLY A 329 -2.61 -9.06 15.71
CA GLY A 329 -2.85 -10.07 16.74
C GLY A 329 -2.23 -11.44 16.45
N GLY A 330 -1.21 -11.50 15.58
CA GLY A 330 -0.56 -12.74 15.16
C GLY A 330 -1.14 -13.34 13.87
N GLU A 331 -2.24 -12.80 13.35
CA GLU A 331 -2.84 -13.27 12.11
C GLU A 331 -2.19 -12.62 10.88
N ALA A 332 -2.03 -13.37 9.80
CA ALA A 332 -1.40 -12.89 8.57
C ALA A 332 -2.08 -13.50 7.35
N LEU A 333 -2.04 -12.74 6.24
CA LEU A 333 -2.44 -13.23 4.92
C LEU A 333 -1.18 -13.32 4.05
N LEU A 334 -0.95 -14.52 3.52
CA LEU A 334 0.07 -14.80 2.52
C LEU A 334 -0.61 -15.09 1.19
N ILE A 335 -0.04 -14.61 0.11
CA ILE A 335 -0.53 -14.82 -1.25
C ILE A 335 0.43 -15.78 -1.94
N LEU A 336 -0.08 -16.83 -2.58
CA LEU A 336 0.69 -17.55 -3.60
C LEU A 336 0.32 -17.01 -4.97
N CYS A 337 1.34 -16.64 -5.72
CA CYS A 337 1.21 -16.15 -7.08
C CYS A 337 1.80 -17.19 -8.03
N GLU A 338 1.05 -17.55 -9.05
CA GLU A 338 1.63 -18.25 -10.19
C GLU A 338 2.36 -17.24 -11.07
N ALA A 339 3.67 -17.41 -11.21
CA ALA A 339 4.53 -16.49 -11.93
C ALA A 339 5.20 -17.20 -13.11
N ALA A 340 5.02 -16.65 -14.31
CA ALA A 340 5.75 -17.06 -15.52
C ALA A 340 7.13 -16.40 -15.55
N LEU A 341 8.15 -17.10 -15.04
CA LEU A 341 9.48 -16.51 -14.85
C LEU A 341 10.32 -16.47 -16.12
N GLY A 342 9.97 -17.26 -17.13
CA GLY A 342 10.73 -17.41 -18.39
C GLY A 342 12.22 -17.67 -18.18
N ALA A 343 13.05 -17.05 -19.02
CA ALA A 343 14.51 -17.04 -18.87
C ALA A 343 14.93 -16.10 -17.74
N MET A 344 15.55 -16.64 -16.69
CA MET A 344 15.91 -15.89 -15.48
C MET A 344 17.31 -15.30 -15.56
N GLN A 345 17.43 -14.01 -15.25
CA GLN A 345 18.70 -13.38 -14.90
C GLN A 345 19.03 -13.71 -13.43
N THR A 346 20.16 -14.39 -13.19
CA THR A 346 20.59 -14.73 -11.83
C THR A 346 21.61 -13.71 -11.34
N LEU A 347 21.34 -13.10 -10.19
CA LEU A 347 22.20 -12.11 -9.55
C LEU A 347 22.54 -12.57 -8.13
N ILE A 348 23.77 -12.29 -7.69
CA ILE A 348 24.26 -12.61 -6.35
C ILE A 348 24.18 -11.37 -5.46
N GLU A 349 24.65 -10.23 -5.98
CA GLU A 349 24.64 -8.94 -5.29
C GLU A 349 23.47 -8.07 -5.73
N ALA A 350 23.07 -7.14 -4.87
CA ALA A 350 22.03 -6.16 -5.18
C ALA A 350 22.40 -5.34 -6.42
N ASP A 351 21.44 -5.15 -7.32
CA ASP A 351 21.61 -4.36 -8.53
C ASP A 351 20.33 -3.62 -8.87
N TYR A 352 20.30 -2.34 -8.52
CA TYR A 352 19.18 -1.44 -8.74
C TYR A 352 18.80 -1.27 -10.23
N ASN A 353 19.71 -1.60 -11.16
CA ASN A 353 19.50 -1.52 -12.60
C ASN A 353 19.17 -2.86 -13.26
N ALA A 354 19.00 -3.93 -12.47
CA ALA A 354 18.79 -5.28 -12.98
C ALA A 354 17.59 -5.38 -13.94
N GLY A 355 16.48 -4.70 -13.64
CA GLY A 355 15.34 -4.64 -14.55
C GLY A 355 15.67 -4.06 -15.93
N THR A 356 16.53 -3.04 -16.00
CA THR A 356 16.97 -2.45 -17.28
C THR A 356 17.86 -3.42 -18.05
N LYS A 357 18.84 -4.03 -17.38
CA LYS A 357 19.75 -5.02 -17.96
C LYS A 357 19.00 -6.24 -18.51
N ALA A 358 18.02 -6.75 -17.75
CA ALA A 358 17.18 -7.87 -18.18
C ALA A 358 16.43 -7.58 -19.49
N LYS A 359 15.96 -6.34 -19.71
CA LYS A 359 15.26 -5.94 -20.94
C LYS A 359 16.20 -5.92 -22.14
N GLU A 360 17.41 -5.41 -21.96
CA GLU A 360 18.44 -5.37 -23.01
C GLU A 360 18.83 -6.80 -23.45
N GLU A 361 18.88 -7.73 -22.50
CA GLU A 361 19.23 -9.14 -22.73
C GLU A 361 18.04 -10.03 -23.15
N ARG A 362 16.83 -9.48 -23.27
CA ARG A 362 15.57 -10.22 -23.52
C ARG A 362 15.27 -11.33 -22.49
N HIS A 363 15.74 -11.18 -21.25
CA HIS A 363 15.37 -12.06 -20.15
C HIS A 363 13.97 -11.71 -19.64
N ALA A 364 13.22 -12.74 -19.20
CA ALA A 364 11.98 -12.52 -18.49
C ALA A 364 12.31 -12.03 -17.07
N GLN A 365 11.65 -10.93 -16.66
CA GLN A 365 12.02 -10.22 -15.44
C GLN A 365 11.50 -10.94 -14.21
N TYR A 366 12.28 -11.87 -13.67
CA TYR A 366 12.13 -12.36 -12.31
C TYR A 366 13.41 -12.15 -11.52
N MET A 367 13.30 -11.45 -10.39
CA MET A 367 14.42 -11.12 -9.52
C MET A 367 14.07 -11.53 -8.10
N GLY A 368 14.32 -12.80 -7.78
CA GLY A 368 14.27 -13.31 -6.41
C GLY A 368 15.65 -13.23 -5.78
N SER A 369 15.76 -12.71 -4.55
CA SER A 369 16.95 -12.98 -3.74
C SER A 369 16.81 -14.38 -3.15
N ARG A 370 17.86 -15.18 -3.30
CA ARG A 370 17.99 -16.44 -2.56
C ARG A 370 18.04 -16.19 -1.05
#